data_AF-A0A1H6VVP0-F1
#
_entry.id   AF-A0A1H6VVP0-F1
#
_cell.length_a   1.000
_cell.length_b   1.000
_cell.length_c   1.000
_cell.angle_alpha   90.00
_cell.angle_beta   90.00
_cell.angle_gamma   90.00
#
_symmetry.space_group_name_H-M   'P 1'
#
loop_
_entity.id
_entity.type
_entity.pdbx_description
1 polymer ?
#
loop_
_entity_poly.entity_id
_entity_poly.type
_entity_poly.pdbx_seq_one_letter_code
_entity_poly.pdbx_strand_id
1 'polypeptide(L)'
;MNIKNIRRVPLITTLSVATLTALFLYLSEQTNKLVSFDTDQIIYVVFFILLGLFFFFIGIYLSIKTFKQFRSNKEVLTTDHSNLGVYNNVRNPYYSSVFLISSGILLMTSNFLSFLIIGVNWLILTLVIITVKEAKYSNKSDTNYLKHVLRVNRLIPWFNQYFEINAFNSKDQIYLEQAGDFLNKELIAPVMGIYSLSLPKLFWFRKGVCFVSEQGISFYSYDVFRGHYGQLIAFDKISSFVYGRGTLGYSLKIHASNTSINLYFIKKGDVEEFIKFTKKRIKV
;
A
#
# COMPACT_ATOMS: atom_id res chain seq x y z
N MET A 1 20.49 -21.85 -6.95
CA MET A 1 19.62 -22.52 -5.95
C MET A 1 18.87 -23.68 -6.62
N ASN A 2 18.97 -24.88 -6.07
CA ASN A 2 18.50 -26.15 -6.65
C ASN A 2 16.96 -26.15 -6.86
N ILE A 3 16.48 -26.58 -8.04
CA ILE A 3 15.06 -26.54 -8.46
C ILE A 3 14.14 -27.26 -7.46
N LYS A 4 14.66 -28.26 -6.73
CA LYS A 4 13.95 -28.95 -5.64
C LYS A 4 13.51 -28.02 -4.50
N ASN A 5 14.24 -26.95 -4.18
CA ASN A 5 13.83 -26.01 -3.11
C ASN A 5 12.65 -25.11 -3.51
N ILE A 6 12.42 -24.90 -4.80
CA ILE A 6 11.39 -23.98 -5.30
C ILE A 6 9.96 -24.50 -5.01
N ARG A 7 9.77 -25.83 -5.00
CA ARG A 7 8.48 -26.47 -4.67
C ARG A 7 8.32 -26.82 -3.18
N ARG A 8 9.42 -26.95 -2.43
CA ARG A 8 9.38 -27.36 -1.02
C ARG A 8 8.92 -26.24 -0.09
N VAL A 9 9.34 -25.00 -0.34
CA VAL A 9 9.00 -23.88 0.55
C VAL A 9 7.48 -23.66 0.65
N PRO A 10 6.71 -23.53 -0.46
CA PRO A 10 5.27 -23.36 -0.37
C PRO A 10 4.58 -24.51 0.39
N LEU A 11 5.02 -25.75 0.17
CA LEU A 11 4.49 -26.92 0.83
C LEU A 11 4.73 -26.88 2.35
N ILE A 12 5.98 -26.62 2.77
CA ILE A 12 6.35 -26.54 4.20
C ILE A 12 5.55 -25.44 4.90
N THR A 13 5.38 -24.30 4.25
CA THR A 13 4.67 -23.16 4.83
C THR A 13 3.16 -23.37 4.91
N THR A 14 2.59 -24.08 3.93
CA THR A 14 1.18 -24.50 4.00
C THR A 14 0.99 -25.52 5.12
N LEU A 15 1.92 -26.48 5.26
CA LEU A 15 1.90 -27.44 6.36
C LEU A 15 2.02 -26.75 7.72
N SER A 16 2.90 -25.76 7.88
CA SER A 16 3.04 -25.03 9.15
C SER A 16 1.79 -24.23 9.53
N VAL A 17 1.14 -23.59 8.55
CA VAL A 17 -0.13 -22.89 8.78
C VAL A 17 -1.24 -23.88 9.11
N ALA A 18 -1.28 -25.02 8.41
CA ALA A 18 -2.27 -26.07 8.65
C ALA A 18 -2.09 -26.71 10.04
N THR A 19 -0.86 -27.00 10.47
CA THR A 19 -0.59 -27.56 11.80
C THR A 19 -0.94 -26.59 12.90
N LEU A 20 -0.61 -25.30 12.75
CA LEU A 20 -1.00 -24.28 13.73
C LEU A 20 -2.52 -24.12 13.82
N THR A 21 -3.21 -24.14 12.66
CA THR A 21 -4.67 -24.08 12.60
C THR A 21 -5.30 -25.31 13.24
N ALA A 22 -4.82 -26.51 12.93
CA ALA A 22 -5.32 -27.76 13.52
C ALA A 22 -5.07 -27.84 15.03
N LEU A 23 -3.90 -27.40 15.49
CA LEU A 23 -3.58 -27.32 16.92
C LEU A 23 -4.55 -26.37 17.64
N PHE A 24 -4.85 -25.22 17.04
CA PHE A 24 -5.84 -24.29 17.60
C PHE A 24 -7.23 -24.91 17.66
N LEU A 25 -7.69 -25.59 16.60
CA LEU A 25 -8.99 -26.27 16.59
C LEU A 25 -9.07 -27.33 17.70
N TYR A 26 -8.03 -28.17 17.83
CA TYR A 26 -7.95 -29.19 18.87
C TYR A 26 -7.99 -28.58 20.29
N LEU A 27 -7.22 -27.51 20.52
CA LEU A 27 -7.24 -26.82 21.81
C LEU A 27 -8.59 -26.17 22.08
N SER A 28 -9.20 -25.53 21.07
CA SER A 28 -10.51 -24.88 21.18
C SER A 28 -11.63 -25.88 21.51
N GLU A 29 -11.54 -27.12 21.04
CA GLU A 29 -12.51 -28.18 21.33
C GLU A 29 -12.33 -28.74 22.76
N GLN A 30 -11.08 -28.96 23.19
CA GLN A 30 -10.75 -29.45 24.53
C GLN A 30 -11.08 -28.45 25.64
N THR A 31 -10.98 -27.16 25.33
CA THR A 31 -11.17 -26.09 26.30
C THR A 31 -12.42 -25.30 25.95
N ASN A 32 -13.57 -25.82 26.41
CA ASN A 32 -14.90 -25.16 26.41
C ASN A 32 -14.93 -23.74 27.05
N LYS A 33 -13.77 -23.17 27.41
CA LYS A 33 -13.55 -21.90 28.08
C LYS A 33 -12.66 -20.92 27.31
N LEU A 34 -12.10 -21.30 26.15
CA LEU A 34 -11.37 -20.35 25.32
C LEU A 34 -12.36 -19.44 24.61
N VAL A 35 -12.92 -18.45 25.33
CA VAL A 35 -13.64 -17.28 24.83
C VAL A 35 -14.44 -17.55 23.54
N SER A 36 -15.36 -18.51 23.61
CA SER A 36 -16.42 -18.70 22.64
C SER A 36 -17.54 -17.72 22.93
N PHE A 37 -18.24 -17.25 21.91
CA PHE A 37 -19.50 -16.54 22.14
C PHE A 37 -20.47 -17.45 22.89
N ASP A 38 -20.98 -17.00 24.04
CA ASP A 38 -22.03 -17.72 24.76
C ASP A 38 -23.30 -17.83 23.90
N THR A 39 -24.13 -18.83 24.20
CA THR A 39 -25.41 -19.10 23.51
C THR A 39 -26.37 -17.90 23.46
N ASP A 40 -26.15 -16.87 24.26
CA ASP A 40 -26.96 -15.64 24.25
C ASP A 40 -26.55 -14.68 23.11
N GLN A 41 -25.43 -14.94 22.44
CA GLN A 41 -24.83 -14.09 21.38
C GLN A 41 -24.93 -14.71 19.98
N ILE A 42 -26.04 -15.40 19.69
CA ILE A 42 -26.29 -16.14 18.43
C ILE A 42 -26.04 -15.29 17.18
N ILE A 43 -26.41 -14.01 17.18
CA ILE A 43 -26.24 -13.12 16.01
C ILE A 43 -24.75 -13.00 15.62
N TYR A 44 -23.86 -12.87 16.61
CA TYR A 44 -22.42 -12.76 16.36
C TYR A 44 -21.85 -14.08 15.87
N VAL A 45 -22.24 -15.21 16.47
CA VAL A 45 -21.84 -16.56 16.04
C VAL A 45 -22.20 -16.78 14.57
N VAL A 46 -23.45 -16.50 14.20
CA VAL A 46 -23.92 -16.65 12.81
C VAL A 46 -23.14 -15.74 11.86
N PHE A 47 -22.90 -14.48 12.25
CA PHE A 47 -22.08 -13.55 11.47
C PHE A 47 -20.66 -14.08 11.23
N PHE A 48 -20.00 -14.61 12.27
CA PHE A 48 -18.65 -15.15 12.19
C PHE A 48 -18.57 -16.39 11.30
N ILE A 49 -19.54 -17.30 11.40
CA ILE A 49 -19.64 -18.48 10.54
C ILE A 49 -19.82 -18.07 9.08
N LEU A 50 -20.74 -17.12 8.79
CA LEU A 50 -20.97 -16.63 7.42
C LEU A 50 -19.72 -15.94 6.85
N LEU A 51 -19.05 -15.12 7.64
CA LEU A 51 -17.80 -14.47 7.26
C LEU A 51 -16.68 -15.50 7.02
N GLY A 52 -16.60 -16.52 7.87
CA GLY A 52 -15.67 -17.64 7.73
C GLY A 52 -15.90 -18.42 6.44
N LEU A 53 -17.16 -18.75 6.12
CA LEU A 53 -17.56 -19.42 4.88
C LEU A 53 -17.17 -18.57 3.66
N PHE A 54 -17.44 -17.27 3.71
CA PHE A 54 -17.06 -16.35 2.65
C PHE A 54 -15.55 -16.38 2.38
N PHE A 55 -14.72 -16.31 3.43
CA PHE A 55 -13.26 -16.37 3.29
C PHE A 55 -12.78 -17.73 2.77
N PHE A 56 -13.38 -18.81 3.27
CA PHE A 56 -13.06 -20.17 2.86
C PHE A 56 -13.32 -20.38 1.35
N PHE A 57 -14.50 -20.00 0.86
CA PHE A 57 -14.84 -20.15 -0.56
C PHE A 57 -13.98 -19.27 -1.48
N ILE A 58 -13.70 -18.02 -1.08
CA ILE A 58 -12.77 -17.15 -1.84
C ILE A 58 -11.37 -17.78 -1.87
N GLY A 59 -10.91 -18.33 -0.75
CA GLY A 59 -9.64 -19.03 -0.67
C GLY A 59 -9.57 -20.25 -1.59
N ILE A 60 -10.61 -21.07 -1.64
CA ILE A 60 -10.70 -22.20 -2.58
C ILE A 60 -10.67 -21.70 -4.03
N TYR A 61 -11.49 -20.71 -4.36
CA TYR A 61 -11.54 -20.11 -5.69
C TYR A 61 -10.16 -19.60 -6.14
N LEU A 62 -9.47 -18.87 -5.26
CA LEU A 62 -8.14 -18.34 -5.52
C LEU A 62 -7.11 -19.45 -5.70
N SER A 63 -7.21 -20.53 -4.91
CA SER A 63 -6.35 -21.72 -5.05
C SER A 63 -6.51 -22.35 -6.43
N ILE A 64 -7.75 -22.61 -6.87
CA ILE A 64 -8.04 -23.22 -8.17
C ILE A 64 -7.49 -22.36 -9.31
N LYS A 65 -7.76 -21.05 -9.29
CA LYS A 65 -7.24 -20.14 -10.32
C LYS A 65 -5.71 -20.10 -10.33
N THR A 66 -5.09 -20.07 -9.16
CA THR A 66 -3.63 -20.08 -9.03
C THR A 66 -3.03 -21.35 -9.60
N PHE A 67 -3.62 -22.52 -9.31
CA PHE A 67 -3.16 -23.81 -9.86
C PHE A 67 -3.33 -23.90 -11.38
N LYS A 68 -4.47 -23.43 -11.92
CA LYS A 68 -4.69 -23.38 -13.37
C LYS A 68 -3.63 -22.54 -14.08
N GLN A 69 -3.32 -21.36 -13.53
CA GLN A 69 -2.31 -20.46 -14.08
C GLN A 69 -0.87 -20.99 -13.91
N PHE A 70 -0.57 -21.66 -12.79
CA PHE A 70 0.70 -22.35 -12.57
C PHE A 70 0.93 -23.51 -13.57
N ARG A 71 -0.16 -24.20 -13.98
CA ARG A 71 -0.11 -25.31 -14.92
C ARG A 71 0.02 -24.84 -16.37
N SER A 72 -0.53 -23.68 -16.72
CA SER A 72 -0.52 -23.16 -18.10
C SER A 72 0.78 -22.46 -18.49
N ASN A 73 1.48 -21.78 -17.57
CA ASN A 73 2.69 -21.02 -17.90
C ASN A 73 3.94 -21.61 -17.24
N LYS A 74 4.84 -22.13 -18.09
CA LYS A 74 6.27 -22.17 -17.79
C LYS A 74 6.68 -20.75 -17.44
N GLU A 75 7.05 -20.56 -16.17
CA GLU A 75 7.64 -19.35 -15.64
C GLU A 75 6.81 -18.07 -15.83
N VAL A 76 6.08 -17.71 -14.77
CA VAL A 76 5.61 -16.34 -14.46
C VAL A 76 6.77 -15.31 -14.45
N LEU A 77 8.01 -15.73 -14.73
CA LEU A 77 9.25 -14.96 -14.68
C LEU A 77 9.60 -14.27 -16.00
N THR A 78 8.97 -14.61 -17.12
CA THR A 78 9.41 -14.16 -18.46
C THR A 78 8.30 -13.61 -19.36
N THR A 79 7.05 -13.57 -18.88
CA THR A 79 5.93 -13.07 -19.68
C THR A 79 5.64 -11.60 -19.37
N ASP A 80 5.35 -10.83 -20.41
CA ASP A 80 4.91 -9.44 -20.31
C ASP A 80 3.80 -9.29 -19.25
N HIS A 81 4.01 -8.32 -18.36
CA HIS A 81 3.15 -8.06 -17.19
C HIS A 81 1.70 -7.65 -17.55
N SER A 82 1.37 -7.54 -18.83
CA SER A 82 0.02 -7.28 -19.34
C SER A 82 -0.92 -8.50 -19.19
N ASN A 83 -0.40 -9.73 -19.02
CA ASN A 83 -1.18 -10.97 -18.94
C ASN A 83 -1.13 -11.67 -17.56
N LEU A 84 -1.05 -10.90 -16.46
CA LEU A 84 -0.80 -11.46 -15.11
C LEU A 84 -1.99 -12.21 -14.46
N GLY A 85 -3.18 -12.23 -15.04
CA GLY A 85 -4.31 -13.01 -14.52
C GLY A 85 -4.56 -12.76 -13.03
N VAL A 86 -4.49 -13.80 -12.20
CA VAL A 86 -4.68 -13.72 -10.73
C VAL A 86 -3.61 -12.86 -10.05
N TYR A 87 -2.40 -12.85 -10.60
CA TYR A 87 -1.28 -12.07 -10.05
C TYR A 87 -1.49 -10.57 -10.18
N ASN A 88 -2.42 -10.09 -11.02
CA ASN A 88 -2.77 -8.68 -11.09
C ASN A 88 -3.44 -8.16 -9.80
N ASN A 89 -4.06 -9.06 -9.02
CA ASN A 89 -4.76 -8.68 -7.80
C ASN A 89 -3.90 -8.86 -6.54
N VAL A 90 -3.00 -9.84 -6.53
CA VAL A 90 -2.10 -10.10 -5.41
C VAL A 90 -0.79 -10.73 -5.89
N ARG A 91 0.35 -10.32 -5.33
CA ARG A 91 1.69 -10.80 -5.77
C ARG A 91 1.89 -12.28 -5.55
N ASN A 92 1.33 -12.82 -4.47
CA ASN A 92 1.49 -14.22 -4.09
C ASN A 92 0.12 -14.87 -3.88
N PRO A 93 -0.63 -15.17 -4.95
CA PRO A 93 -2.00 -15.63 -4.85
C PRO A 93 -2.13 -17.01 -4.20
N TYR A 94 -1.10 -17.87 -4.30
CA TYR A 94 -1.05 -19.14 -3.55
C TYR A 94 -1.04 -18.93 -2.03
N TYR A 95 -0.16 -18.08 -1.51
CA TYR A 95 -0.11 -17.83 -0.07
C TYR A 95 -1.34 -17.08 0.42
N SER A 96 -1.88 -16.21 -0.44
CA SER A 96 -3.13 -15.51 -0.19
C SER A 96 -4.30 -16.48 -0.04
N SER A 97 -4.33 -17.55 -0.85
CA SER A 97 -5.36 -18.56 -0.79
C SER A 97 -5.26 -19.42 0.48
N VAL A 98 -4.04 -19.82 0.87
CA VAL A 98 -3.77 -20.50 2.15
C VAL A 98 -4.19 -19.64 3.35
N PHE A 99 -3.89 -18.35 3.32
CA PHE A 99 -4.29 -17.39 4.36
C PHE A 99 -5.82 -17.30 4.48
N LEU A 100 -6.53 -17.16 3.36
CA LEU A 100 -7.99 -17.05 3.37
C LEU A 100 -8.69 -18.34 3.80
N ILE A 101 -8.21 -19.51 3.37
CA ILE A 101 -8.75 -20.80 3.80
C ILE A 101 -8.56 -20.98 5.31
N SER A 102 -7.33 -20.80 5.82
CA SER A 102 -7.05 -20.94 7.25
C SER A 102 -7.82 -19.92 8.10
N SER A 103 -7.90 -18.67 7.66
CA SER A 103 -8.69 -17.64 8.34
C SER A 103 -10.18 -17.96 8.32
N GLY A 104 -10.71 -18.49 7.22
CA GLY A 104 -12.11 -18.89 7.13
C GLY A 104 -12.46 -19.99 8.12
N ILE A 105 -11.63 -21.04 8.21
CA ILE A 105 -11.78 -22.14 9.17
C ILE A 105 -11.71 -21.62 10.61
N LEU A 106 -10.74 -20.74 10.90
CA LEU A 106 -10.57 -20.13 12.23
C LEU A 106 -11.78 -19.27 12.62
N LEU A 107 -12.34 -18.46 11.72
CA LEU A 107 -13.52 -17.64 11.99
C LEU A 107 -14.78 -18.47 12.27
N MET A 108 -14.93 -19.63 11.63
CA MET A 108 -16.07 -20.53 11.87
C MET A 108 -16.10 -21.08 13.31
N THR A 109 -14.97 -21.10 14.02
CA THR A 109 -14.93 -21.47 15.45
C THR A 109 -15.67 -20.48 16.34
N SER A 110 -15.95 -19.26 15.84
CA SER A 110 -16.59 -18.19 16.59
C SER A 110 -15.87 -17.94 17.93
N ASN A 111 -14.54 -18.04 17.90
CA ASN A 111 -13.66 -17.88 19.06
C ASN A 111 -12.85 -16.59 18.92
N PHE A 112 -12.78 -15.74 19.94
CA PHE A 112 -12.02 -14.49 19.84
C PHE A 112 -10.51 -14.73 19.67
N LEU A 113 -9.98 -15.81 20.24
CA LEU A 113 -8.57 -16.18 20.11
C LEU A 113 -8.21 -16.57 18.67
N SER A 114 -9.20 -16.90 17.83
CA SER A 114 -8.99 -17.18 16.41
C SER A 114 -8.35 -16.00 15.67
N PHE A 115 -8.66 -14.75 16.06
CA PHE A 115 -8.05 -13.55 15.49
C PHE A 115 -6.56 -13.45 15.74
N LEU A 116 -6.10 -13.88 16.92
CA LEU A 116 -4.67 -13.92 17.25
C LEU A 116 -3.97 -14.90 16.31
N ILE A 117 -4.54 -16.09 16.11
CA ILE A 117 -3.98 -17.10 15.21
C ILE A 117 -4.00 -16.63 13.75
N ILE A 118 -5.05 -15.92 13.33
CA ILE A 118 -5.10 -15.27 12.00
C ILE A 118 -3.93 -14.29 11.85
N GLY A 119 -3.68 -13.46 12.87
CA GLY A 119 -2.54 -12.53 12.88
C GLY A 119 -1.18 -13.24 12.81
N VAL A 120 -1.00 -14.34 13.55
CA VAL A 120 0.21 -15.16 13.52
C VAL A 120 0.41 -15.81 12.14
N ASN A 121 -0.64 -16.39 11.56
CA ASN A 121 -0.60 -16.96 10.21
C ASN A 121 -0.22 -15.90 9.16
N TRP A 122 -0.78 -14.70 9.26
CA TRP A 122 -0.43 -13.57 8.40
C TRP A 122 1.05 -13.21 8.49
N LEU A 123 1.61 -13.15 9.71
CA LEU A 123 3.02 -12.86 9.94
C LEU A 123 3.93 -13.93 9.34
N ILE A 124 3.64 -15.22 9.59
CA ILE A 124 4.41 -16.35 9.05
C ILE A 124 4.48 -16.25 7.52
N LEU A 125 3.32 -16.08 6.87
CA LEU A 125 3.24 -16.00 5.42
C LEU A 125 3.97 -14.77 4.87
N THR A 126 3.84 -13.62 5.53
CA THR A 126 4.52 -12.37 5.11
C THR A 126 6.04 -12.49 5.22
N LEU A 127 6.56 -13.05 6.32
CA LEU A 127 8.00 -13.26 6.51
C LEU A 127 8.57 -14.21 5.46
N VAL A 128 7.87 -15.32 5.17
CA VAL A 128 8.27 -16.28 4.12
C VAL A 128 8.32 -15.59 2.75
N ILE A 129 7.31 -14.79 2.41
CA ILE A 129 7.26 -14.08 1.13
C ILE A 129 8.47 -13.15 1.01
N ILE A 130 8.75 -12.33 2.03
CA ILE A 130 9.85 -11.37 2.01
C ILE A 130 11.21 -12.08 1.89
N THR A 131 11.45 -13.06 2.77
CA THR A 131 12.76 -13.71 2.91
C THR A 131 13.07 -14.71 1.80
N VAL A 132 12.06 -15.41 1.26
CA VAL A 132 12.30 -16.49 0.30
C VAL A 132 11.88 -16.13 -1.12
N LYS A 133 10.72 -15.50 -1.29
CA LYS A 133 10.21 -15.17 -2.63
C LYS A 133 10.81 -13.86 -3.14
N GLU A 134 10.63 -12.77 -2.40
CA GLU A 134 11.06 -11.43 -2.84
C GLU A 134 12.58 -11.28 -2.85
N ALA A 135 13.29 -11.90 -1.89
CA ALA A 135 14.76 -11.93 -1.89
C ALA A 135 15.38 -12.54 -3.17
N LYS A 136 14.67 -13.46 -3.83
CA LYS A 136 15.10 -14.09 -5.09
C LYS A 136 15.09 -13.11 -6.27
N TYR A 137 14.26 -12.06 -6.22
CA TYR A 137 14.12 -11.05 -7.27
C TYR A 137 14.98 -9.80 -7.03
N SER A 138 16.06 -9.93 -6.26
CA SER A 138 16.94 -8.82 -5.86
C SER A 138 17.77 -8.20 -7.00
N ASN A 139 17.62 -8.68 -8.25
CA ASN A 139 18.11 -7.97 -9.42
C ASN A 139 17.25 -6.71 -9.65
N LYS A 140 17.65 -5.62 -9.00
CA LYS A 140 17.00 -4.30 -8.99
C LYS A 140 16.89 -3.60 -10.36
N SER A 141 17.27 -4.25 -11.47
CA SER A 141 17.26 -3.68 -12.81
C SER A 141 15.96 -3.93 -13.59
N ASP A 142 15.09 -4.84 -13.15
CA ASP A 142 13.82 -5.10 -13.84
C ASP A 142 12.74 -4.06 -13.45
N THR A 143 12.62 -3.04 -14.29
CA THR A 143 11.67 -1.93 -14.11
C THR A 143 10.21 -2.38 -14.18
N ASN A 144 9.89 -3.45 -14.91
CA ASN A 144 8.52 -3.93 -15.03
C ASN A 144 8.10 -4.75 -13.80
N TYR A 145 9.01 -5.56 -13.26
CA TYR A 145 8.80 -6.23 -11.97
C TYR A 145 8.62 -5.23 -10.82
N LEU A 146 9.42 -4.16 -10.77
CA LEU A 146 9.26 -3.09 -9.77
C LEU A 146 7.90 -2.38 -9.88
N LYS A 147 7.45 -2.04 -11.10
CA LYS A 147 6.11 -1.48 -11.33
C LYS A 147 4.99 -2.42 -10.85
N HIS A 148 5.17 -3.73 -11.00
CA HIS A 148 4.22 -4.72 -10.52
C HIS A 148 4.20 -4.83 -8.98
N VAL A 149 5.37 -4.88 -8.35
CA VAL A 149 5.51 -4.92 -6.87
C VAL A 149 4.91 -3.68 -6.20
N LEU A 150 5.04 -2.53 -6.85
CA LEU A 150 4.45 -1.26 -6.40
C LEU A 150 2.94 -1.20 -6.56
N ARG A 151 2.37 -1.96 -7.50
CA ARG A 151 0.93 -1.95 -7.81
C ARG A 151 0.13 -2.92 -6.95
N VAL A 152 0.74 -4.02 -6.53
CA VAL A 152 0.00 -5.16 -6.02
C VAL A 152 0.47 -5.53 -4.62
N ASN A 153 -0.47 -5.75 -3.71
CA ASN A 153 -0.16 -6.15 -2.34
C ASN A 153 0.45 -7.56 -2.26
N ARG A 154 1.18 -7.83 -1.15
CA ARG A 154 1.90 -9.10 -0.97
C ARG A 154 0.98 -10.31 -0.83
N LEU A 155 -0.02 -10.20 0.05
CA LEU A 155 -0.82 -11.33 0.56
C LEU A 155 -2.34 -11.05 0.58
N ILE A 156 -2.77 -9.83 0.92
CA ILE A 156 -4.19 -9.50 0.95
C ILE A 156 -4.50 -8.63 -0.28
N PRO A 157 -5.39 -9.07 -1.18
CA PRO A 157 -5.80 -8.25 -2.31
C PRO A 157 -6.46 -6.97 -1.78
N TRP A 158 -5.90 -5.83 -2.16
CA TRP A 158 -6.37 -4.51 -1.80
C TRP A 158 -6.38 -3.64 -3.05
N PHE A 159 -7.02 -2.48 -2.99
CA PHE A 159 -7.12 -1.54 -4.11
C PHE A 159 -5.74 -1.33 -4.79
N ASN A 160 -5.73 -1.43 -6.13
CA ASN A 160 -4.54 -1.30 -6.98
C ASN A 160 -3.70 -0.09 -6.57
N GLN A 161 -2.41 -0.33 -6.30
CA GLN A 161 -1.41 0.67 -5.91
C GLN A 161 -0.66 1.24 -7.14
N TYR A 162 -1.28 1.28 -8.32
CA TYR A 162 -0.64 1.84 -9.51
C TYR A 162 -0.23 3.31 -9.26
N PHE A 163 1.06 3.60 -9.36
CA PHE A 163 1.63 4.94 -9.22
C PHE A 163 2.49 5.26 -10.45
N GLU A 164 1.84 5.67 -11.53
CA GLU A 164 2.48 6.47 -12.58
C GLU A 164 2.49 7.94 -12.13
N ILE A 165 3.52 8.70 -12.51
CA ILE A 165 3.42 10.17 -12.47
C ILE A 165 2.37 10.51 -13.52
N ASN A 166 1.12 10.58 -13.08
CA ASN A 166 0.02 10.82 -13.99
C ASN A 166 0.09 12.29 -14.39
N ALA A 167 -0.03 12.55 -15.70
CA ALA A 167 -0.47 13.86 -16.16
C ALA A 167 -1.76 14.23 -15.43
N PHE A 168 -1.95 15.53 -15.17
CA PHE A 168 -3.18 16.00 -14.53
C PHE A 168 -4.39 15.57 -15.35
N ASN A 169 -5.33 14.88 -14.71
CA ASN A 169 -6.59 14.52 -15.35
C ASN A 169 -7.57 15.70 -15.31
N SER A 170 -8.72 15.60 -15.98
CA SER A 170 -9.71 16.69 -16.05
C SER A 170 -10.21 17.17 -14.68
N LYS A 171 -10.30 16.27 -13.68
CA LYS A 171 -10.66 16.66 -12.30
C LYS A 171 -9.52 17.38 -11.58
N ASP A 172 -8.27 17.00 -11.86
CA ASP A 172 -7.11 17.69 -11.31
C ASP A 172 -6.94 19.09 -11.93
N GLN A 173 -7.32 19.28 -13.20
CA GLN A 173 -7.27 20.59 -13.87
C GLN A 173 -8.21 21.61 -13.20
N ILE A 174 -9.43 21.22 -12.84
CA ILE A 174 -10.37 22.06 -12.07
C ILE A 174 -9.76 22.44 -10.72
N TYR A 175 -9.06 21.50 -10.08
CA TYR A 175 -8.40 21.73 -8.79
C TYR A 175 -7.19 22.68 -8.90
N LEU A 176 -6.46 22.61 -10.02
CA LEU A 176 -5.37 23.52 -10.35
C LEU A 176 -5.91 24.92 -10.65
N GLU A 177 -6.98 25.05 -11.41
CA GLU A 177 -7.64 26.33 -11.70
C GLU A 177 -8.07 27.03 -10.40
N GLN A 178 -8.75 26.31 -9.51
CA GLN A 178 -9.10 26.82 -8.17
C GLN A 178 -7.86 27.22 -7.34
N ALA A 179 -6.75 26.49 -7.47
CA ALA A 179 -5.51 26.83 -6.78
C ALA A 179 -4.88 28.12 -7.35
N GLY A 180 -4.94 28.30 -8.67
CA GLY A 180 -4.48 29.50 -9.37
C GLY A 180 -5.30 30.73 -8.98
N ASP A 181 -6.63 30.59 -8.96
CA ASP A 181 -7.57 31.65 -8.56
C ASP A 181 -7.39 32.05 -7.10
N PHE A 182 -7.29 31.06 -6.20
CA PHE A 182 -7.14 31.31 -4.76
C PHE A 182 -5.83 32.03 -4.41
N LEU A 183 -4.77 31.75 -5.17
CA LEU A 183 -3.44 32.31 -4.92
C LEU A 183 -3.13 33.52 -5.81
N ASN A 184 -4.02 33.85 -6.76
CA ASN A 184 -3.89 34.91 -7.77
C ASN A 184 -2.51 34.90 -8.45
N LYS A 185 -2.05 33.71 -8.85
CA LYS A 185 -0.67 33.45 -9.30
C LYS A 185 -0.62 32.44 -10.44
N GLU A 186 0.32 32.66 -11.35
CA GLU A 186 0.66 31.69 -12.40
C GLU A 186 1.34 30.45 -11.80
N LEU A 187 0.80 29.28 -12.13
CA LEU A 187 1.27 27.99 -11.65
C LEU A 187 2.40 27.48 -12.53
N ILE A 188 3.64 27.50 -12.03
CA ILE A 188 4.82 26.96 -12.73
C ILE A 188 5.13 25.58 -12.14
N ALA A 189 5.22 24.56 -13.01
CA ALA A 189 5.51 23.17 -12.65
C ALA A 189 4.71 22.65 -11.44
N PRO A 190 3.36 22.66 -11.46
CA PRO A 190 2.57 22.17 -10.33
C PRO A 190 2.83 20.68 -10.10
N VAL A 191 2.94 20.30 -8.83
CA VAL A 191 3.11 18.92 -8.36
C VAL A 191 2.09 18.58 -7.27
N MET A 192 1.56 17.35 -7.26
CA MET A 192 0.54 16.93 -6.28
C MET A 192 1.08 15.85 -5.34
N GLY A 193 0.86 16.01 -4.03
CA GLY A 193 1.32 15.09 -2.99
C GLY A 193 0.53 15.21 -1.69
N ILE A 194 0.94 14.43 -0.68
CA ILE A 194 0.43 14.57 0.69
C ILE A 194 1.46 15.38 1.47
N TYR A 195 1.02 16.48 2.04
CA TYR A 195 1.92 17.35 2.78
C TYR A 195 1.65 17.27 4.28
N SER A 196 2.72 17.47 5.04
CA SER A 196 2.70 17.65 6.49
C SER A 196 3.39 18.97 6.80
N LEU A 197 2.67 19.85 7.48
CA LEU A 197 3.23 21.07 8.06
C LEU A 197 3.71 20.73 9.48
N SER A 198 5.01 20.86 9.74
CA SER A 198 5.50 20.84 11.12
C SER A 198 5.33 22.23 11.72
N LEU A 199 4.10 22.58 12.08
CA LEU A 199 3.85 23.67 13.02
C LEU A 199 4.06 23.13 14.44
N PRO A 200 4.53 23.94 15.40
CA PRO A 200 5.10 23.42 16.66
C PRO A 200 4.14 22.63 17.57
N LYS A 201 2.86 22.45 17.24
CA LYS A 201 1.89 21.84 18.16
C LYS A 201 0.83 20.92 17.55
N LEU A 202 0.86 20.61 16.24
CA LEU A 202 -0.23 19.79 15.68
C LEU A 202 0.18 19.12 14.35
N PHE A 203 0.38 17.79 14.38
CA PHE A 203 0.69 16.97 13.19
C PHE A 203 -0.56 16.81 12.32
N TRP A 204 -0.60 17.44 11.16
CA TRP A 204 -1.71 17.27 10.21
C TRP A 204 -1.20 16.87 8.83
N PHE A 205 -1.74 15.78 8.29
CA PHE A 205 -1.57 15.37 6.89
C PHE A 205 -2.72 15.92 6.06
N ARG A 206 -2.40 16.61 4.97
CA ARG A 206 -3.38 17.13 4.02
C ARG A 206 -2.99 16.71 2.61
N LYS A 207 -3.99 16.36 1.79
CA LYS A 207 -3.78 16.18 0.35
C LYS A 207 -3.84 17.55 -0.30
N GLY A 208 -2.84 17.91 -1.10
CA GLY A 208 -2.77 19.24 -1.70
C GLY A 208 -1.90 19.29 -2.94
N VAL A 209 -1.97 20.43 -3.62
CA VAL A 209 -1.08 20.79 -4.72
C VAL A 209 0.00 21.72 -4.17
N CYS A 210 1.23 21.47 -4.59
CA CYS A 210 2.35 22.36 -4.41
C CYS A 210 2.81 22.80 -5.79
N PHE A 211 3.15 24.06 -5.96
CA PHE A 211 3.61 24.56 -7.25
C PHE A 211 4.65 25.65 -7.03
N VAL A 212 5.49 25.83 -8.03
CA VAL A 212 6.45 26.92 -8.03
C VAL A 212 5.80 28.12 -8.70
N SER A 213 6.13 29.31 -8.24
CA SER A 213 5.76 30.57 -8.92
C SER A 213 7.00 31.44 -9.03
N GLU A 214 6.91 32.51 -9.80
CA GLU A 214 7.93 33.56 -9.87
C GLU A 214 8.38 34.05 -8.47
N GLN A 215 7.44 34.15 -7.53
CA GLN A 215 7.66 34.77 -6.22
C GLN A 215 8.09 33.78 -5.12
N GLY A 216 7.96 32.46 -5.35
CA GLY A 216 8.19 31.47 -4.31
C GLY A 216 7.44 30.16 -4.54
N ILE A 217 7.55 29.26 -3.56
CA ILE A 217 6.83 27.97 -3.56
C ILE A 217 5.49 28.16 -2.86
N SER A 218 4.41 27.78 -3.52
CA SER A 218 3.06 27.86 -2.98
C SER A 218 2.45 26.49 -2.75
N PHE A 219 1.59 26.41 -1.75
CA PHE A 219 0.86 25.21 -1.36
C PHE A 219 -0.61 25.54 -1.32
N TYR A 220 -1.43 24.63 -1.81
CA TYR A 220 -2.88 24.76 -1.81
C TYR A 220 -3.51 23.42 -1.46
N SER A 221 -4.57 23.46 -0.65
CA SER A 221 -5.35 22.29 -0.29
C SER A 221 -6.79 22.66 0.00
N TYR A 222 -7.66 21.66 -0.08
CA TYR A 222 -9.07 21.78 0.21
C TYR A 222 -9.49 20.64 1.15
N ASP A 223 -10.18 21.01 2.21
CA ASP A 223 -10.75 20.10 3.19
C ASP A 223 -12.25 20.40 3.33
N VAL A 224 -13.09 19.38 3.25
CA VAL A 224 -14.55 19.50 3.33
C VAL A 224 -14.99 20.11 4.67
N PHE A 225 -14.20 19.95 5.74
CA PHE A 225 -14.53 20.48 7.06
C PHE A 225 -13.98 21.88 7.35
N ARG A 226 -12.98 22.35 6.59
CA ARG A 226 -12.23 23.59 6.91
C ARG A 226 -12.04 24.54 5.73
N GLY A 227 -12.54 24.18 4.55
CA GLY A 227 -12.46 24.99 3.33
C GLY A 227 -11.08 25.01 2.67
N HIS A 228 -10.83 26.07 1.91
CA HIS A 228 -9.60 26.28 1.15
C HIS A 228 -8.47 26.77 2.07
N TYR A 229 -7.29 26.19 1.91
CA TYR A 229 -6.08 26.61 2.61
C TYR A 229 -4.94 26.74 1.61
N GLY A 230 -4.33 27.92 1.56
CA GLY A 230 -3.17 28.19 0.72
C GLY A 230 -2.10 28.99 1.44
N GLN A 231 -0.83 28.72 1.11
CA GLN A 231 0.32 29.39 1.70
C GLN A 231 1.41 29.59 0.64
N LEU A 232 1.99 30.79 0.60
CA LEU A 232 3.16 31.12 -0.22
C LEU A 232 4.40 31.26 0.67
N ILE A 233 5.48 30.60 0.28
CA ILE A 233 6.81 30.81 0.85
C ILE A 233 7.70 31.43 -0.21
N ALA A 234 8.11 32.68 0.02
CA ALA A 234 9.04 33.38 -0.86
C ALA A 234 10.45 32.75 -0.82
N PHE A 235 11.17 32.77 -1.95
CA PHE A 235 12.46 32.08 -2.10
C PHE A 235 13.54 32.59 -1.13
N ASP A 236 13.52 33.87 -0.81
CA ASP A 236 14.41 34.54 0.14
C ASP A 236 14.29 34.00 1.58
N LYS A 237 13.14 33.40 1.91
CA LYS A 237 12.87 32.82 3.23
C LYS A 237 13.23 31.34 3.33
N ILE A 238 13.59 30.68 2.22
CA ILE A 238 13.93 29.25 2.19
C ILE A 238 15.39 29.07 2.59
N SER A 239 15.63 28.45 3.75
CA SER A 239 16.96 28.19 4.28
C SER A 239 17.55 26.86 3.81
N SER A 240 16.70 25.85 3.51
CA SER A 240 17.17 24.63 2.86
C SER A 240 16.07 23.94 2.06
N PHE A 241 16.51 23.26 1.00
CA PHE A 241 15.67 22.46 0.13
C PHE A 241 16.31 21.09 -0.07
N VAL A 242 15.71 20.07 0.55
CA VAL A 242 16.15 18.68 0.44
C VAL A 242 15.10 17.92 -0.35
N TYR A 243 15.53 17.18 -1.37
CA TYR A 243 14.66 16.31 -2.13
C TYR A 243 15.24 14.90 -2.15
N GLY A 244 14.36 13.92 -2.12
CA GLY A 244 14.71 12.51 -2.14
C GLY A 244 13.71 11.73 -2.99
N ARG A 245 14.20 10.69 -3.65
CA ARG A 245 13.36 9.73 -4.36
C ARG A 245 13.27 8.46 -3.53
N GLY A 246 12.11 8.23 -2.92
CA GLY A 246 11.82 7.04 -2.13
C GLY A 246 10.89 6.07 -2.87
N THR A 247 10.60 4.94 -2.24
CA THR A 247 9.65 3.92 -2.75
C THR A 247 8.20 4.41 -2.84
N LEU A 248 7.88 5.51 -2.17
CA LEU A 248 6.54 6.09 -2.04
C LEU A 248 6.31 7.32 -2.94
N GLY A 249 7.31 7.72 -3.75
CA GLY A 249 7.30 8.91 -4.59
C GLY A 249 8.48 9.84 -4.29
N TYR A 250 8.46 11.05 -4.86
CA TYR A 250 9.37 12.10 -4.43
C TYR A 250 8.94 12.64 -3.07
N SER A 251 9.92 12.91 -2.21
CA SER A 251 9.73 13.72 -1.03
C SER A 251 10.52 15.01 -1.17
N LEU A 252 9.87 16.13 -0.88
CA LEU A 252 10.49 17.45 -0.83
C LEU A 252 10.37 17.99 0.58
N LYS A 253 11.47 18.46 1.13
CA LYS A 253 11.53 19.08 2.44
C LYS A 253 12.05 20.49 2.28
N ILE A 254 11.20 21.44 2.57
CA ILE A 254 11.48 22.88 2.49
C ILE A 254 11.54 23.40 3.92
N HIS A 255 12.68 23.91 4.32
CA HIS A 255 12.81 24.65 5.57
C HIS A 255 12.81 26.14 5.25
N ALA A 256 11.93 26.88 5.91
CA ALA A 256 11.85 28.33 5.76
C ALA A 256 11.63 28.98 7.13
N SER A 257 12.61 29.76 7.59
CA SER A 257 12.58 30.42 8.91
C SER A 257 12.17 29.44 10.04
N ASN A 258 10.94 29.54 10.56
CA ASN A 258 10.40 28.73 11.66
C ASN A 258 9.44 27.60 11.20
N THR A 259 9.27 27.38 9.90
CA THR A 259 8.37 26.34 9.37
C THR A 259 9.14 25.35 8.50
N SER A 260 8.83 24.07 8.68
CA SER A 260 9.26 23.04 7.73
C SER A 260 8.04 22.45 7.04
N ILE A 261 8.05 22.51 5.71
CA ILE A 261 7.04 21.88 4.88
C ILE A 261 7.63 20.60 4.33
N ASN A 262 7.03 19.48 4.71
CA ASN A 262 7.37 18.19 4.18
C ASN A 262 6.29 17.76 3.20
N LEU A 263 6.66 17.64 1.94
CA LEU A 263 5.86 16.95 0.95
C LEU A 263 6.34 15.53 0.84
N TYR A 264 5.39 14.62 0.98
CA TYR A 264 5.58 13.20 0.79
C TYR A 264 4.65 12.74 -0.32
N PHE A 265 4.97 11.58 -0.90
CA PHE A 265 4.09 10.93 -1.87
C PHE A 265 3.76 11.81 -3.09
N ILE A 266 4.70 12.64 -3.55
CA ILE A 266 4.49 13.44 -4.75
C ILE A 266 4.40 12.50 -5.95
N LYS A 267 3.25 12.53 -6.63
CA LYS A 267 2.82 11.51 -7.60
C LYS A 267 2.22 12.08 -8.88
N LYS A 268 2.09 13.40 -9.03
CA LYS A 268 1.62 14.05 -10.26
C LYS A 268 2.38 15.34 -10.49
N GLY A 269 2.54 15.73 -11.76
CA GLY A 269 3.23 16.95 -12.16
C GLY A 269 4.70 16.76 -12.52
N ASP A 270 5.30 17.81 -13.09
CA ASP A 270 6.71 17.80 -13.48
C ASP A 270 7.62 18.10 -12.27
N VAL A 271 7.98 17.04 -11.55
CA VAL A 271 8.84 17.14 -10.37
C VAL A 271 10.26 17.56 -10.73
N GLU A 272 10.74 17.22 -11.92
CA GLU A 272 12.10 17.57 -12.36
C GLU A 272 12.19 19.05 -12.69
N GLU A 273 11.20 19.59 -13.39
CA GLU A 273 11.06 21.02 -13.64
C GLU A 273 10.86 21.79 -12.32
N PHE A 274 10.01 21.27 -11.41
CA PHE A 274 9.83 21.84 -10.07
C PHE A 274 11.18 21.97 -9.33
N ILE A 275 11.97 20.89 -9.29
CA ILE A 275 13.27 20.86 -8.61
C ILE A 275 14.25 21.82 -9.30
N LYS A 276 14.33 21.77 -10.64
CA LYS A 276 15.25 22.60 -11.43
C LYS A 276 14.96 24.10 -11.24
N PHE A 277 13.69 24.49 -11.33
CA PHE A 277 13.27 25.88 -11.14
C PHE A 277 13.54 26.34 -9.71
N THR A 278 13.19 25.51 -8.73
CA THR A 278 13.42 25.80 -7.31
C THR A 278 14.91 25.99 -7.00
N LYS A 279 15.78 25.08 -7.45
CA LYS A 279 17.24 25.20 -7.25
C LYS A 279 17.84 26.46 -7.87
N LYS A 280 17.33 26.91 -9.03
CA LYS A 280 17.84 28.10 -9.70
C LYS A 280 17.56 29.39 -8.91
N ARG A 281 16.49 29.41 -8.11
CA ARG A 281 16.01 30.62 -7.40
C ARG A 281 16.29 30.64 -5.90
N ILE A 282 16.52 29.50 -5.25
CA ILE A 282 16.98 29.52 -3.86
C ILE A 282 18.46 29.90 -3.85
N LYS A 283 18.79 30.97 -3.12
CA LYS A 283 20.17 31.30 -2.75
C LYS A 283 20.57 30.43 -1.54
N VAL A 284 20.90 29.16 -1.76
CA VAL A 284 21.58 28.32 -0.74
C VAL A 284 23.07 28.38 -0.97
#